data_AF-A0A0Q4IY79-F1
#
_entry.id   AF-A0A0Q4IY79-F1
#
_cell.length_a   1.000
_cell.length_b   1.000
_cell.length_c   1.000
_cell.angle_alpha   90.00
_cell.angle_beta   90.00
_cell.angle_gamma   90.00
#
_symmetry.space_group_name_H-M   'P 1'
#
loop_
_entity.id
_entity.type
_entity.pdbx_description
1 polymer ?
#
loop_
_entity_poly.entity_id
_entity_poly.type
_entity_poly.pdbx_seq_one_letter_code
_entity_poly.pdbx_strand_id
1 'polypeptide(L)' 'MNGYVRLETADGDFVVVNVDRISFVRRFRGENGISAINFEKGNYLVVKGSLGSVMTILAEG' A
#
# COMPACT_ATOMS: atom_id res chain seq x y z
N MET A 1 11.43 12.75 -8.98
CA MET A 1 10.73 12.09 -7.86
C MET A 1 10.80 10.60 -8.13
N ASN A 2 11.41 9.85 -7.23
CA ASN A 2 11.59 8.41 -7.40
C ASN A 2 10.30 7.79 -6.87
N GLY A 3 9.38 7.41 -7.76
CA GLY A 3 8.04 6.85 -7.46
C GLY A 3 8.07 5.52 -6.71
N TYR A 4 8.74 5.51 -5.56
CA TYR A 4 8.95 4.40 -4.66
C TYR A 4 8.71 4.87 -3.23
N VAL A 5 7.79 4.22 -2.53
CA VAL A 5 7.51 4.50 -1.12
C VAL A 5 7.90 3.32 -0.24
N ARG A 6 8.27 3.60 1.00
CA ARG A 6 8.47 2.57 2.02
C ARG A 6 7.19 2.41 2.83
N LEU A 7 6.72 1.18 2.96
CA LEU A 7 5.52 0.83 3.71
C LEU A 7 5.82 -0.31 4.68
N GLU A 8 5.07 -0.37 5.78
CA GLU A 8 5.11 -1.48 6.73
C GLU A 8 4.02 -2.49 6.37
N THR A 9 4.38 -3.76 6.25
CA THR A 9 3.48 -4.88 6.02
C THR A 9 2.63 -5.17 7.27
N ALA A 10 1.53 -5.90 7.10
CA ALA A 10 0.71 -6.33 8.25
C ALA A 10 1.53 -7.11 9.30
N ASP A 11 2.54 -7.87 8.86
CA ASP A 11 3.40 -8.69 9.71
C ASP A 11 4.54 -7.89 10.39
N GLY A 12 4.70 -6.61 10.04
CA GLY A 12 5.69 -5.70 10.65
C GLY A 12 7.00 -5.53 9.87
N ASP A 13 7.16 -6.23 8.75
CA ASP A 13 8.29 -6.01 7.84
C ASP A 13 8.13 -4.72 7.03
N PHE A 14 9.23 -4.15 6.57
CA PHE A 14 9.20 -3.00 5.66
C PHE A 14 9.49 -3.42 4.22
N VAL A 15 8.73 -2.84 3.29
CA VAL A 15 8.86 -3.07 1.86
C VAL A 15 8.88 -1.76 1.11
N VAL A 16 9.58 -1.74 -0.02
CA VAL A 16 9.64 -0.60 -0.93
C VAL A 16 8.76 -0.90 -2.14
N VAL A 17 7.81 -0.03 -2.42
CA VAL A 17 6.77 -0.23 -3.43
C VAL A 17 6.89 0.85 -4.50
N ASN A 18 6.97 0.45 -5.76
CA ASN A 18 6.86 1.36 -6.89
C ASN A 18 5.40 1.81 -7.06
N VAL A 19 5.15 3.12 -6.94
CA VAL A 19 3.81 3.73 -7.00
C VAL A 19 3.20 3.60 -8.40
N ASP A 20 4.01 3.70 -9.46
CA ASP A 20 3.56 3.59 -10.85
C ASP A 20 3.03 2.19 -11.21
N ARG A 21 3.33 1.17 -10.40
CA ARG A 21 2.85 -0.20 -10.59
C ARG A 21 1.57 -0.52 -9.83
N ILE A 22 1.08 0.41 -9.02
CA ILE A 22 -0.12 0.22 -8.22
C ILE A 22 -1.35 0.43 -9.10
N SER A 23 -2.24 -0.55 -9.11
CA SER A 23 -3.52 -0.45 -9.80
C SER A 23 -4.59 0.19 -8.91
N PHE A 24 -4.72 -0.25 -7.66
CA PHE A 24 -5.65 0.33 -6.70
C PHE A 24 -5.30 -0.05 -5.25
N VAL A 25 -5.85 0.71 -4.30
CA VAL A 25 -5.76 0.42 -2.86
C VAL A 25 -7.17 0.23 -2.29
N ARG A 26 -7.33 -0.72 -1.38
CA ARG A 26 -8.59 -0.95 -0.66
C ARG A 26 -8.36 -1.30 0.80
N ARG A 27 -9.38 -1.16 1.66
CA ARG A 27 -9.33 -1.71 3.02
C ARG A 27 -9.21 -3.24 2.97
N PHE A 28 -8.32 -3.81 3.76
CA PHE A 28 -8.18 -5.26 3.82
C PHE A 28 -9.24 -5.84 4.76
N ARG A 29 -10.12 -6.71 4.22
CA ARG A 29 -11.20 -7.38 4.98
C ARG A 29 -12.13 -6.44 5.77
N GLY A 30 -12.21 -5.16 5.38
CA GLY A 30 -13.01 -4.15 6.08
C GLY A 30 -12.34 -3.56 7.33
N GLU A 31 -11.10 -3.95 7.66
CA GLU A 31 -10.35 -3.39 8.77
C GLU A 31 -9.90 -1.95 8.48
N ASN A 32 -9.94 -1.09 9.51
CA ASN A 32 -9.58 0.33 9.37
C ASN A 32 -8.07 0.59 9.51
N GLY A 33 -7.31 -0.35 10.08
CA GLY A 33 -5.87 -0.22 10.33
C GLY A 33 -4.98 -0.89 9.30
N ILE A 34 -5.56 -1.57 8.31
CA ILE A 34 -4.84 -2.38 7.33
C ILE A 34 -5.43 -2.15 5.93
N SER A 35 -4.55 -1.98 4.95
CA SER A 35 -4.92 -1.79 3.54
C SER A 35 -4.24 -2.81 2.64
N ALA A 36 -4.90 -3.15 1.54
CA ALA A 36 -4.33 -3.98 0.48
C ALA A 36 -4.01 -3.12 -0.74
N ILE A 37 -2.73 -3.10 -1.11
CA ILE A 37 -2.20 -2.46 -2.32
C ILE A 37 -2.17 -3.51 -3.41
N ASN A 38 -2.91 -3.29 -4.48
CA ASN A 38 -3.01 -4.22 -5.60
C ASN A 38 -2.12 -3.72 -6.74
N PHE A 39 -1.40 -4.67 -7.33
CA PHE A 39 -0.57 -4.48 -8.50
C PHE A 39 -1.23 -5.13 -9.72
N GLU A 40 -0.70 -4.83 -10.90
CA GLU A 40 -1.08 -5.52 -12.12
C GLU A 40 -0.96 -7.05 -11.95
N LYS A 41 -1.89 -7.79 -12.59
CA LYS A 41 -1.99 -9.27 -12.55
C LYS A 41 -2.52 -9.87 -11.24
N GLY A 42 -3.18 -9.09 -10.40
CA GLY A 42 -3.95 -9.60 -9.24
C GLY A 42 -3.10 -9.95 -8.01
N ASN A 43 -1.82 -9.58 -8.01
CA ASN A 43 -0.99 -9.66 -6.82
C ASN A 43 -1.33 -8.48 -5.90
N TYR A 44 -1.36 -8.72 -4.59
CA TYR A 44 -1.54 -7.66 -3.62
C TYR A 44 -0.61 -7.81 -2.43
N LEU A 45 -0.26 -6.66 -1.85
CA LEU A 45 0.50 -6.54 -0.63
C LEU A 45 -0.41 -5.96 0.45
N VAL A 46 -0.39 -6.57 1.64
CA VAL A 46 -1.14 -6.08 2.79
C VAL A 46 -0.21 -5.25 3.67
N VAL A 47 -0.59 -4.00 3.92
CA VAL A 47 0.20 -3.02 4.67
C VAL A 47 -0.58 -2.44 5.84
N LYS A 48 0.14 -2.04 6.89
CA LYS A 48 -0.42 -1.25 7.97
C LYS A 48 -0.76 0.15 7.48
N GLY A 49 -1.84 0.69 8.04
CA GLY A 49 -2.36 2.01 7.71
C GLY A 49 -3.79 1.94 7.18
N SER A 50 -4.57 2.94 7.58
CA SER A 50 -5.90 3.16 7.02
C SER A 50 -5.81 3.49 5.54
N LEU A 51 -6.90 3.27 4.81
CA LEU A 51 -6.97 3.61 3.38
C LEU A 51 -6.53 5.06 3.11
N GLY A 52 -6.98 6.01 3.94
CA GLY A 52 -6.60 7.41 3.81
C GLY A 52 -5.10 7.63 4.01
N SER A 53 -4.53 7.07 5.09
CA SER A 53 -3.11 7.19 5.38
C SER A 53 -2.24 6.60 4.27
N VAL A 54 -2.60 5.40 3.78
CA VAL A 54 -1.84 4.75 2.70
C VAL A 54 -1.94 5.56 1.41
N MET A 55 -3.12 6.06 1.04
CA MET A 55 -3.27 6.90 -0.15
C MET A 55 -2.47 8.20 -0.07
N THR A 56 -2.39 8.83 1.11
CA THR A 56 -1.55 10.02 1.32
C THR A 56 -0.07 9.69 1.12
N ILE A 57 0.43 8.61 1.73
CA ILE A 57 1.83 8.16 1.56
C ILE A 57 2.15 7.91 0.09
N LEU A 58 1.24 7.25 -0.65
CA LEU A 58 1.42 6.98 -2.07
C LEU A 58 1.43 8.24 -2.94
N ALA A 59 0.67 9.27 -2.57
CA ALA A 59 0.64 10.54 -3.31
C ALA A 59 1.88 11.41 -3.08
N GLU A 60 2.65 11.15 -2.01
CA GLU A 60 3.87 11.88 -1.67
C GLU A 60 5.14 11.31 -2.29
N GLY A 61 5.12 10.06 -2.79
CA GLY A 61 6.25 9.37 -3.42
C GLY A 61 6.33 9.57 -4.93
#